data_AF-A0A1H2I688-F1
#
_entry.id   AF-A0A1H2I688-F1
#
_cell.length_a   1.000
_cell.length_b   1.000
_cell.length_c   1.000
_cell.angle_alpha   90.00
_cell.angle_beta   90.00
_cell.angle_gamma   90.00
#
_symmetry.space_group_name_H-M   'P 1'
#
loop_
_entity.id
_entity.type
_entity.pdbx_description
1 polymer ?
#
loop_
_entity_poly.entity_id
_entity_poly.type
_entity_poly.pdbx_seq_one_letter_code
_entity_poly.pdbx_strand_id
1 'polypeptide(L)'
;MSNENQCVICGQGEDREPLIPIRAGGYDTGDFIHFACVASSGEYGFCRYCRGEAAYALSELNSEDECSDHDGESAMSEEEMEGWEGNIERWNDA
;
A
#
# COMPACT_ATOMS: atom_id res chain seq x y z
N MET A 1 20.99 21.65 -6.73
CA MET A 1 21.35 20.66 -5.72
C MET A 1 20.06 19.94 -5.41
N SER A 2 19.93 18.72 -5.88
CA SER A 2 18.72 17.92 -5.76
C SER A 2 18.54 17.53 -4.29
N ASN A 3 17.34 17.75 -3.73
CA ASN A 3 16.97 17.29 -2.39
C ASN A 3 16.67 15.78 -2.42
N GLU A 4 17.62 14.96 -2.90
CA GLU A 4 17.36 13.56 -3.28
C GLU A 4 17.08 12.61 -2.09
N ASN A 5 17.32 13.01 -0.83
CA ASN A 5 17.05 12.19 0.36
C ASN A 5 16.35 13.02 1.47
N GLN A 6 15.25 13.70 1.16
CA GLN A 6 14.48 14.45 2.16
C GLN A 6 13.02 14.02 2.17
N CYS A 7 12.45 13.96 3.37
CA CYS A 7 11.02 13.75 3.56
C CYS A 7 10.24 14.94 2.99
N VAL A 8 9.33 14.68 2.06
CA VAL A 8 8.51 15.72 1.42
C VAL A 8 7.61 16.48 2.40
N ILE A 9 7.29 15.90 3.56
CA ILE A 9 6.43 16.53 4.57
C ILE A 9 7.23 17.43 5.52
N CYS A 10 8.37 16.97 6.04
CA CYS A 10 9.09 17.69 7.10
C CYS A 10 10.45 18.26 6.68
N GLY A 11 10.90 17.97 5.46
CA GLY A 11 12.19 18.42 4.90
C GLY A 11 13.42 17.82 5.56
N GLN A 12 13.27 16.94 6.57
CA GLN A 12 14.39 16.27 7.23
C GLN A 12 14.82 15.03 6.42
N GLY A 13 16.10 14.70 6.49
CA GLY A 13 16.65 13.51 5.86
C GLY A 13 16.49 12.23 6.69
N GLU A 14 17.21 11.20 6.27
CA GLU A 14 17.24 9.87 6.92
C GLU A 14 17.87 9.86 8.32
N ASP A 15 18.68 10.87 8.66
CA ASP A 15 19.31 11.01 10.00
C ASP A 15 18.28 11.12 11.14
N ARG A 16 17.07 11.61 10.82
CA ARG A 16 15.98 11.70 11.80
C ARG A 16 15.32 10.33 12.00
N GLU A 17 14.85 9.76 10.90
CA GLU A 17 14.08 8.53 10.83
C GLU A 17 14.23 7.93 9.42
N PRO A 18 13.99 6.61 9.24
CA PRO A 18 14.02 5.98 7.93
C PRO A 18 13.04 6.64 6.94
N LEU A 19 13.54 6.89 5.74
CA LEU A 19 12.77 7.32 4.59
C LEU A 19 12.28 6.09 3.82
N ILE A 20 11.06 6.19 3.31
CA ILE A 20 10.45 5.22 2.40
C ILE A 20 10.06 5.92 1.10
N PRO A 21 10.12 5.23 -0.04
CA PRO A 21 9.76 5.81 -1.32
C PRO A 21 8.24 6.06 -1.40
N ILE A 22 7.86 7.11 -2.09
CA ILE A 22 6.48 7.34 -2.53
C ILE A 22 6.29 6.69 -3.89
N ARG A 23 5.25 5.87 -4.04
CA ARG A 23 4.84 5.24 -5.30
C ARG A 23 3.51 5.79 -5.79
N ALA A 24 3.39 5.90 -7.11
CA ALA A 24 2.17 6.26 -7.80
C ALA A 24 1.99 5.32 -9.01
N GLY A 25 0.79 4.74 -9.15
CA GLY A 25 0.50 3.74 -10.19
C GLY A 25 1.52 2.60 -10.31
N GLY A 26 2.08 2.14 -9.19
CA GLY A 26 3.07 1.05 -9.14
C GLY A 26 4.54 1.45 -9.38
N TYR A 27 4.84 2.73 -9.63
CA TYR A 27 6.20 3.20 -9.92
C TYR A 27 6.73 4.15 -8.84
N ASP A 28 8.03 4.12 -8.58
CA ASP A 28 8.70 5.07 -7.69
C ASP A 28 8.64 6.48 -8.30
N THR A 29 8.20 7.44 -7.50
CA THR A 29 8.10 8.85 -7.92
C THR A 29 9.43 9.60 -7.85
N GLY A 30 10.41 9.03 -7.14
CA GLY A 30 11.67 9.70 -6.78
C GLY A 30 11.58 10.52 -5.49
N ASP A 31 10.38 10.67 -4.92
CA ASP A 31 10.16 11.34 -3.65
C ASP A 31 10.15 10.35 -2.48
N PHE A 32 10.48 10.87 -1.29
CA PHE A 32 10.58 10.09 -0.06
C PHE A 32 9.78 10.71 1.07
N ILE A 33 9.32 9.89 2.00
CA ILE A 33 8.57 10.31 3.19
C ILE A 33 9.01 9.49 4.40
N HIS A 34 8.99 10.09 5.59
CA HIS A 34 9.19 9.32 6.83
C HIS A 34 7.94 8.50 7.15
N PHE A 35 8.13 7.31 7.72
CA PHE A 35 7.02 6.47 8.17
C PHE A 35 6.05 7.22 9.11
N ALA A 36 6.58 7.98 10.08
CA ALA A 36 5.75 8.78 11.00
C ALA A 36 5.04 9.96 10.31
N CYS A 37 5.64 10.50 9.23
CA CYS A 37 5.03 11.57 8.43
C CYS A 37 3.86 11.04 7.59
N VAL A 38 3.90 9.80 7.11
CA VAL A 38 2.73 9.17 6.46
C VAL A 38 1.54 9.22 7.41
N ALA A 39 1.69 8.67 8.62
CA ALA A 39 0.61 8.59 9.61
C ALA A 39 0.08 9.94 10.10
N SER A 40 0.89 11.01 10.04
CA SER A 40 0.52 12.34 10.55
C SER A 40 0.08 13.33 9.47
N SER A 41 0.42 13.10 8.21
CA SER A 41 0.08 14.00 7.09
C SER A 41 -1.41 14.02 6.78
N GLY A 42 -2.08 12.86 6.84
CA GLY A 42 -3.43 12.71 6.30
C GLY A 42 -3.51 12.83 4.77
N GLU A 43 -2.36 12.84 4.07
CA GLU A 43 -2.26 12.91 2.61
C GLU A 43 -1.79 11.58 2.02
N TYR A 44 -1.04 10.82 2.81
CA TYR A 44 -0.44 9.55 2.41
C TYR A 44 -0.91 8.40 3.31
N GLY A 45 -0.88 7.20 2.75
CA GLY A 45 -1.19 5.96 3.45
C GLY A 45 -0.29 4.81 3.00
N PHE A 46 -0.53 3.65 3.60
CA PHE A 46 0.16 2.41 3.27
C PHE A 46 -0.81 1.43 2.62
N CYS A 47 -0.39 0.81 1.52
CA CYS A 47 -1.06 -0.39 1.05
C CYS A 47 -0.96 -1.50 2.11
N ARG A 48 -2.08 -2.16 2.40
CA ARG A 48 -2.16 -3.27 3.37
C ARG A 48 -1.29 -4.47 3.02
N TYR A 49 -0.85 -4.60 1.77
CA TYR A 49 0.03 -5.68 1.30
C TYR A 49 1.49 -5.24 1.18
N CYS A 50 1.77 -4.03 0.65
CA CYS A 50 3.14 -3.51 0.56
C CYS A 50 3.75 -3.09 1.91
N ARG A 51 2.90 -2.73 2.89
CA ARG A 51 3.22 -2.34 4.28
C ARG A 51 4.67 -1.87 4.55
N GLY A 52 4.89 -0.56 4.48
CA GLY A 52 6.15 0.05 4.90
C GLY A 52 7.28 -0.07 3.87
N GLU A 53 7.09 -0.79 2.76
CA GLU A 53 8.01 -0.76 1.63
C GLU A 53 7.84 0.51 0.77
N ALA A 54 6.62 1.05 0.70
CA ALA A 54 6.31 2.28 -0.01
C ALA A 54 5.08 2.99 0.59
N ALA A 55 5.02 4.31 0.44
CA ALA A 55 3.85 5.11 0.72
C ALA A 55 3.11 5.48 -0.58
N TYR A 56 1.80 5.69 -0.48
CA TYR A 56 0.93 6.04 -1.60
C TYR A 56 0.09 7.26 -1.20
N ALA A 57 -0.32 8.09 -2.17
CA ALA A 57 -1.34 9.10 -1.89
C ALA A 57 -2.64 8.40 -1.47
N LEU A 58 -3.36 8.94 -0.47
CA LEU A 58 -4.61 8.33 -0.02
C LEU A 58 -5.64 8.20 -1.13
N SER A 59 -5.61 9.10 -2.12
CA SER A 59 -6.49 9.02 -3.30
C SER A 59 -6.18 7.87 -4.25
N GLU A 60 -5.01 7.24 -4.13
CA GLU A 60 -4.60 6.07 -4.91
C GLU A 60 -4.83 4.75 -4.15
N LEU A 61 -5.29 4.83 -2.90
CA LEU A 61 -5.71 3.66 -2.14
C LEU A 61 -7.22 3.47 -2.29
N ASN A 62 -7.65 2.22 -2.50
CA ASN A 62 -9.06 1.88 -2.49
C ASN A 62 -9.63 1.85 -1.05
N SER A 63 -10.91 1.53 -0.89
CA SER A 63 -11.56 1.50 0.44
C SER A 63 -11.02 0.45 1.41
N GLU A 64 -10.26 -0.53 0.89
CA GLU A 64 -9.65 -1.61 1.66
C GLU A 64 -8.16 -1.33 1.98
N ASP A 65 -7.69 -0.10 1.74
CA ASP A 65 -6.30 0.34 1.87
C ASP A 65 -5.36 -0.42 0.90
N GLU A 66 -5.77 -0.64 -0.35
CA GLU A 66 -4.94 -1.32 -1.37
C GLU A 66 -4.51 -0.35 -2.46
N CYS A 67 -3.26 -0.46 -2.91
CA CYS A 67 -2.77 0.25 -4.10
C CYS A 67 -3.24 -0.45 -5.38
N SER A 68 -3.06 0.21 -6.53
CA SER A 68 -3.45 -0.30 -7.86
C SER A 68 -2.93 -1.72 -8.18
N ASP A 69 -1.76 -2.08 -7.66
CA ASP A 69 -1.16 -3.40 -7.92
C ASP A 69 -1.84 -4.52 -7.12
N HIS A 70 -2.51 -4.18 -6.01
CA HIS A 70 -3.22 -5.12 -5.15
C HIS A 70 -4.72 -4.80 -5.06
N ASP A 71 -5.26 -4.08 -6.05
CA ASP A 71 -6.67 -3.65 -6.06
C ASP A 71 -7.60 -4.86 -6.14
N GLY A 72 -8.40 -5.06 -5.09
CA GLY A 72 -9.35 -6.16 -4.99
C GLY A 72 -8.75 -7.46 -4.47
N GLU A 73 -7.47 -7.50 -4.08
CA GLU A 73 -6.87 -8.74 -3.57
C GLU A 73 -7.43 -9.20 -2.22
N SER A 74 -7.98 -8.29 -1.41
CA SER A 74 -8.75 -8.67 -0.21
C SER A 74 -10.19 -9.09 -0.50
N ALA A 75 -10.70 -8.80 -1.69
CA ALA A 75 -12.06 -9.13 -2.08
C ALA A 75 -12.08 -10.52 -2.73
N MET A 76 -12.80 -11.45 -2.12
CA MET A 76 -13.07 -12.75 -2.73
C MET A 76 -14.05 -12.57 -3.89
N SER A 77 -13.62 -12.93 -5.10
CA SER A 77 -14.50 -12.90 -6.28
C SER A 77 -15.60 -13.95 -6.20
N GLU A 78 -16.66 -13.79 -6.99
CA GLU A 78 -17.76 -14.77 -7.08
C GLU A 78 -17.26 -16.13 -7.58
N GLU A 79 -16.36 -16.14 -8.58
CA GLU A 79 -15.74 -17.39 -9.07
C GLU A 79 -14.91 -18.09 -7.99
N GLU A 80 -14.12 -17.33 -7.22
CA GLU A 80 -13.37 -17.90 -6.10
C GLU A 80 -14.32 -18.47 -5.03
N MET A 81 -15.39 -17.75 -4.72
CA MET A 81 -16.41 -18.18 -3.76
C MET A 81 -17.08 -19.49 -4.19
N GLU A 82 -17.54 -19.58 -5.44
CA GLU A 82 -18.13 -20.79 -6.02
C GLU A 82 -17.14 -21.97 -5.97
N GLY A 83 -15.86 -21.72 -6.26
CA GLY A 83 -14.80 -22.71 -6.15
C GLY A 83 -14.62 -23.23 -4.71
N TRP A 84 -14.70 -22.36 -3.71
CA TRP A 84 -14.65 -22.75 -2.29
C TRP A 84 -15.89 -23.54 -1.88
N GLU A 85 -17.09 -23.12 -2.29
CA GLU A 85 -18.34 -23.84 -2.01
C GLU A 85 -18.31 -25.26 -2.58
N GLY A 86 -17.87 -25.43 -3.83
CA GLY A 86 -17.74 -26.75 -4.45
C GLY A 86 -16.72 -27.66 -3.76
N ASN A 87 -15.65 -27.10 -3.18
CA ASN A 87 -14.69 -27.88 -2.38
C ASN A 87 -15.30 -28.34 -1.04
N ILE A 88 -16.08 -27.48 -0.39
CA ILE A 88 -16.78 -27.79 0.87
C ILE A 88 -17.80 -28.92 0.64
N GLU A 89 -18.59 -28.85 -0.42
CA GLU A 89 -19.53 -29.92 -0.79
C GLU A 89 -18.80 -31.25 -0.99
N ARG A 90 -17.69 -31.25 -1.76
CA ARG A 90 -16.90 -32.45 -2.03
C ARG A 90 -16.33 -33.10 -0.76
N TRP A 91 -15.91 -32.31 0.22
CA TRP A 91 -15.36 -32.84 1.48
C TRP A 91 -16.42 -33.34 2.44
N ASN A 92 -17.64 -32.80 2.40
CA ASN A 92 -18.75 -33.29 3.20
C ASN A 92 -19.34 -34.60 2.65
N ASP A 93 -19.20 -34.84 1.35
CA ASP A 93 -19.65 -36.06 0.65
C ASP A 93 -18.59 -37.19 0.60
N ALA A 94 -17.42 -37.00 1.22
CA ALA A 94 -16.30 -37.96 1.26
C ALA A 94 -16.22 -38.71 2.60
#